data_AF-I2GZB7-F1
#
_entry.id   AF-I2GZB7-F1
#
_cell.length_a   1.000
_cell.length_b   1.000
_cell.length_c   1.000
_cell.angle_alpha   90.00
_cell.angle_beta   90.00
_cell.angle_gamma   90.00
#
_symmetry.space_group_name_H-M   'P 1'
#
loop_
_entity.id
_entity.type
_entity.pdbx_description
1 polymer ?
#
loop_
_entity_poly.entity_id
_entity_poly.type
_entity_poly.pdbx_seq_one_letter_code
_entity_poly.pdbx_strand_id
1 'polypeptide(L)'
;MVSYTSKFSAKGATRFGNLTLRNTLTYSPNLMLWGGASLAGIFVFVEGWPLFQETFFRKIPVYGSYWAKKLPPPKQQEEDSE
;
A
#
# COMPACT_ATOMS: atom_id res chain seq x y z
N MET A 1 -49.97 5.94 -34.06
CA MET A 1 -48.73 6.33 -34.77
C MET A 1 -47.60 5.45 -34.26
N VAL A 2 -46.94 4.69 -35.14
CA VAL A 2 -45.84 3.78 -34.80
C VAL A 2 -44.53 4.43 -35.25
N SER A 3 -43.58 4.61 -34.33
CA SER A 3 -42.28 5.22 -34.62
C SER A 3 -41.22 4.13 -34.86
N TYR A 4 -40.71 4.04 -36.09
CA TYR A 4 -39.59 3.17 -36.43
C TYR A 4 -38.26 3.88 -36.19
N THR A 5 -37.46 3.39 -35.26
CA THR A 5 -36.10 3.92 -35.01
C THR A 5 -35.12 3.20 -35.92
N SER A 6 -34.76 3.80 -37.05
CA SER A 6 -33.89 3.16 -38.07
C SER A 6 -32.39 3.36 -37.87
N LYS A 7 -31.98 4.13 -36.85
CA LYS A 7 -30.58 4.54 -36.68
C LYS A 7 -29.95 3.83 -35.48
N PHE A 8 -28.94 3.01 -35.76
CA PHE A 8 -28.07 2.44 -34.74
C PHE A 8 -27.13 3.55 -34.22
N SER A 9 -27.38 4.01 -32.99
CA SER A 9 -26.51 4.96 -32.30
C SER A 9 -25.62 4.21 -31.32
N ALA A 10 -24.35 4.04 -31.66
CA ALA A 10 -23.35 3.49 -30.76
C ALA A 10 -22.31 4.56 -30.41
N LYS A 11 -22.01 4.69 -29.12
CA LYS A 11 -20.90 5.52 -28.66
C LYS A 11 -19.60 4.72 -28.75
N GLY A 12 -18.58 5.27 -29.39
CA GLY A 12 -17.25 4.68 -29.40
C GLY A 12 -16.70 4.58 -27.98
N ALA A 13 -16.26 3.39 -27.57
CA ALA A 13 -15.65 3.21 -26.27
C ALA A 13 -14.21 3.75 -26.29
N THR A 14 -13.87 4.59 -25.30
CA THR A 14 -12.50 5.04 -25.08
C THR A 14 -11.63 3.83 -24.73
N ARG A 15 -10.75 3.45 -25.66
CA ARG A 15 -9.84 2.32 -25.55
C ARG A 15 -8.44 2.72 -26.01
N PHE A 16 -7.43 2.21 -25.33
CA PHE A 16 -6.03 2.34 -25.73
C PHE A 16 -5.50 0.95 -26.06
N GLY A 17 -5.47 0.61 -27.35
CA GLY A 17 -5.21 -0.76 -27.81
C GLY A 17 -6.21 -1.76 -27.20
N ASN A 18 -5.68 -2.78 -26.51
CA ASN A 18 -6.48 -3.80 -25.81
C ASN A 18 -6.96 -3.37 -24.42
N LEU A 19 -6.54 -2.21 -23.92
CA LEU A 19 -6.99 -1.68 -22.63
C LEU A 19 -8.22 -0.80 -22.82
N THR A 20 -9.35 -1.25 -22.30
CA THR A 20 -10.57 -0.43 -22.22
C THR A 20 -10.71 0.13 -20.80
N LEU A 21 -11.28 1.33 -20.67
CA LEU A 21 -11.56 1.94 -19.35
C LEU A 21 -12.46 1.08 -18.47
N ARG A 22 -13.36 0.30 -19.08
CA ARG A 22 -14.21 -0.64 -18.37
C ARG A 22 -13.39 -1.78 -17.76
N ASN A 23 -12.39 -2.27 -18.50
CA ASN A 23 -11.51 -3.35 -18.03
C ASN A 23 -10.63 -2.89 -16.87
N THR A 24 -10.02 -1.71 -16.96
CA THR A 24 -9.18 -1.17 -15.89
C THR A 24 -9.98 -0.92 -14.60
N LEU A 25 -11.20 -0.40 -14.71
CA LEU A 25 -12.09 -0.24 -13.56
C LEU A 25 -12.54 -1.57 -12.96
N THR A 26 -12.73 -2.60 -13.78
CA THR A 26 -13.17 -3.93 -13.29
C THR A 26 -12.04 -4.65 -12.56
N TYR A 27 -10.80 -4.51 -13.04
CA TYR A 27 -9.62 -5.11 -12.41
C TYR A 27 -9.01 -4.27 -11.29
N SER A 28 -9.43 -3.01 -11.12
CA SER A 28 -8.86 -2.11 -10.11
C SER A 28 -8.89 -2.68 -8.69
N PRO A 29 -9.98 -3.34 -8.21
CA PRO A 29 -9.99 -3.86 -6.84
C PRO A 29 -8.98 -5.00 -6.66
N ASN A 30 -8.87 -5.88 -7.66
CA ASN A 30 -7.91 -6.99 -7.62
C ASN A 30 -6.47 -6.48 -7.66
N LEU A 31 -6.17 -5.48 -8.50
CA LEU A 31 -4.85 -4.85 -8.49
C LEU A 31 -4.54 -4.14 -7.18
N MET A 32 -5.53 -3.52 -6.52
CA MET A 32 -5.34 -2.92 -5.20
C MET A 32 -5.02 -3.97 -4.14
N LEU A 33 -5.67 -5.13 -4.17
CA LEU A 33 -5.35 -6.24 -3.27
C LEU A 33 -3.93 -6.76 -3.50
N TRP A 34 -3.53 -6.94 -4.76
CA TRP A 34 -2.16 -7.36 -5.10
C TRP A 34 -1.11 -6.30 -4.76
N GLY A 35 -1.43 -5.02 -4.94
CA GLY A 35 -0.58 -3.90 -4.53
C GLY A 35 -0.42 -3.84 -3.01
N GLY A 36 -1.50 -4.05 -2.26
CA GLY A 36 -1.44 -4.15 -0.81
C GLY A 36 -0.63 -5.36 -0.34
N ALA A 37 -0.82 -6.53 -0.96
CA ALA A 37 -0.10 -7.75 -0.63
C ALA A 37 1.41 -7.65 -0.92
N SER A 38 1.78 -7.08 -2.08
CA SER A 38 3.20 -6.87 -2.40
C SER A 38 3.86 -5.86 -1.46
N LEU A 39 3.14 -4.78 -1.11
CA LEU A 39 3.63 -3.77 -0.18
C LEU A 39 3.77 -4.32 1.25
N ALA A 40 2.84 -5.16 1.70
CA ALA A 40 2.99 -5.92 2.94
C ALA A 40 4.20 -6.86 2.90
N GLY A 41 4.42 -7.55 1.77
CA GLY A 41 5.61 -8.36 1.57
C GLY A 41 6.91 -7.55 1.66
N ILE A 42 6.95 -6.35 1.04
CA ILE A 42 8.08 -5.43 1.15
C ILE A 42 8.31 -5.03 2.61
N PHE A 43 7.25 -4.74 3.37
CA PHE A 43 7.40 -4.42 4.79
C PHE A 43 8.10 -5.52 5.58
N VAL A 44 7.82 -6.80 5.30
CA VAL A 44 8.51 -7.94 5.93
C VAL A 44 10.01 -7.94 5.59
N PHE A 45 10.40 -7.62 4.36
CA PHE A 45 11.82 -7.56 3.98
C PHE A 45 12.55 -6.34 4.56
N VAL A 46 11.82 -5.25 4.80
CA VAL A 46 12.39 -3.96 5.23
C VAL A 46 12.28 -3.76 6.76
N GLU A 47 11.84 -4.78 7.51
CA GLU A 47 11.72 -4.67 8.97
C GLU A 47 13.02 -4.29 9.69
N GLY A 48 14.18 -4.66 9.13
CA GLY A 48 15.49 -4.32 9.67
C GLY A 48 15.95 -2.87 9.43
N TRP A 49 15.23 -2.08 8.62
CA TRP A 49 15.70 -0.75 8.21
C TRP A 49 15.27 0.35 9.18
N PRO A 50 16.20 1.07 9.83
CA PRO A 50 15.89 2.00 10.94
C PRO A 50 14.89 3.09 10.54
N LEU A 51 15.02 3.69 9.36
CA LEU A 51 14.11 4.73 8.87
C LEU A 51 12.65 4.23 8.72
N PHE A 52 12.43 3.00 8.29
CA PHE A 52 11.08 2.43 8.18
C PHE A 52 10.52 2.11 9.57
N GLN A 53 11.38 1.63 10.49
CA GLN A 53 10.99 1.37 11.88
C GLN A 53 10.37 2.60 12.54
N GLU A 54 10.99 3.76 12.36
CA GLU A 54 10.54 5.00 12.98
C GLU A 54 9.29 5.60 12.32
N THR A 55 9.17 5.46 11.00
CA THR A 55 8.13 6.12 10.21
C THR A 55 6.83 5.32 10.10
N PHE A 56 6.91 4.01 9.90
CA PHE A 56 5.75 3.14 9.67
C PHE A 56 5.44 2.28 10.89
N PHE A 57 6.44 1.58 11.42
CA PHE A 57 6.19 0.51 12.39
C PHE A 57 5.97 1.01 13.83
N ARG A 58 6.62 2.11 14.25
CA ARG A 58 6.34 2.75 15.56
C ARG A 58 4.91 3.28 15.69
N LYS A 59 4.22 3.54 14.57
CA LYS A 59 2.86 4.07 14.56
C LYS A 59 1.79 2.98 14.72
N ILE A 60 2.19 1.71 14.73
CA ILE A 60 1.29 0.57 14.92
C ILE A 60 1.02 0.44 16.43
N PRO A 61 -0.21 0.65 16.92
CA PRO A 61 -0.50 0.79 18.35
C PRO A 61 -0.25 -0.48 19.18
N VAL A 62 -0.21 -1.65 18.55
CA VAL A 62 0.02 -2.93 19.25
C VAL A 62 1.49 -3.38 19.20
N TYR A 63 2.19 -3.11 18.10
CA TYR A 63 3.57 -3.59 17.88
C TYR A 63 4.65 -2.50 17.95
N GLY A 64 4.27 -1.23 18.05
CA GLY A 64 5.21 -0.10 18.08
C GLY A 64 6.18 -0.12 19.26
N SER A 65 5.78 -0.73 20.39
CA SER A 65 6.65 -0.88 21.56
C SER A 65 7.79 -1.88 21.36
N TYR A 66 7.68 -2.83 20.41
CA TYR A 66 8.75 -3.77 20.11
C TYR A 66 9.90 -3.09 19.35
N TRP A 67 9.61 -2.00 18.63
CA TRP A 67 10.56 -1.29 17.76
C TRP A 67 10.98 0.07 18.33
N ALA A 68 10.40 0.47 19.46
CA ALA A 68 10.92 1.50 20.33
C ALA A 68 12.14 0.93 21.07
N LYS A 69 13.30 0.94 20.41
CA LYS A 69 14.59 0.71 21.08
C LYS A 69 14.69 1.68 22.25
N LYS A 70 14.41 1.21 23.47
CA LYS A 70 14.99 1.78 24.69
C LYS A 70 16.47 1.45 24.64
N LEU A 71 17.24 2.18 23.84
CA LEU A 71 18.67 2.27 24.07
C LEU A 71 18.79 2.95 25.44
N PRO A 72 19.33 2.29 26.49
CA PRO A 72 19.73 3.05 27.66
C PRO A 72 20.67 4.16 27.18
N PRO A 73 20.52 5.40 27.65
CA PRO A 73 21.48 6.44 27.32
C PRO A 73 22.88 5.94 27.70
N PRO A 74 23.94 6.25 26.94
CA PRO A 74 25.32 5.80 27.19
C PRO A 74 25.91 6.23 28.54
N LYS A 75 25.11 6.78 29.46
CA LYS A 75 25.50 7.29 30.76
C LYS A 75 25.47 6.24 31.89
N GLN A 76 24.98 5.03 31.64
CA GLN A 76 24.84 3.98 32.67
C GLN A 76 26.03 2.97 32.69
N GLN A 77 27.15 3.25 32.01
CA GLN A 77 28.30 2.32 31.97
C GLN A 77 29.55 2.84 32.70
N GLU A 78 29.49 4.02 33.34
CA GLU A 78 30.63 4.63 34.04
C GLU A 78 30.47 4.69 35.58
N GLU A 79 29.28 4.38 36.13
CA GLU A 79 28.99 4.51 37.57
C GLU A 79 28.98 3.16 38.33
N ASP A 80 29.26 2.05 37.66
CA ASP A 80 29.33 0.70 38.27
C ASP A 80 30.79 0.19 38.39
N SER A 81 31.79 1.08 38.29
CA SER A 81 33.23 0.75 38.41
C SER A 81 33.96 1.46 39.56
N GLU A 82 33.22 2.01 40.53
CA GLU A 82 33.78 2.48 41.82
C GLU A 82 33.54 1.47 42.95
#